data_AF-A0A2R8CAE7-F1
#
_entry.id   AF-A0A2R8CAE7-F1
#
_cell.length_a   1.000
_cell.length_b   1.000
_cell.length_c   1.000
_cell.angle_alpha   90.00
_cell.angle_beta   90.00
_cell.angle_gamma   90.00
#
_symmetry.space_group_name_H-M   'P 1'
#
loop_
_entity.id
_entity.type
_entity.pdbx_description
1 polymer ?
#
loop_
_entity_poly.entity_id
_entity_poly.type
_entity_poly.pdbx_seq_one_letter_code
_entity_poly.pdbx_strand_id
1 'polypeptide(L)' 'MSLDDARSKMEEWRRDYNEVRPHSAIGNNPPITLMNGSEMQQTP' A
#
# COMPACT_ATOMS: atom_id res chain seq x y z
N MET A 1 -6.30 25.43 -2.36
CA MET A 1 -6.28 23.99 -2.71
C MET A 1 -6.75 23.88 -4.14
N SER A 2 -5.83 23.57 -5.06
CA SER A 2 -6.08 23.47 -6.51
C SER A 2 -6.37 22.01 -6.90
N LEU A 3 -6.92 21.78 -8.10
CA LEU A 3 -7.14 20.40 -8.60
C LEU A 3 -5.84 19.59 -8.65
N ASP A 4 -4.71 20.24 -8.93
CA ASP A 4 -3.39 19.63 -8.93
C ASP A 4 -2.94 19.17 -7.54
N ASP A 5 -3.17 20.00 -6.50
CA ASP A 5 -2.92 19.65 -5.09
C ASP A 5 -3.82 18.49 -4.64
N ALA A 6 -5.10 18.48 -5.05
CA ALA A 6 -6.01 17.37 -4.76
C ALA A 6 -5.54 16.06 -5.42
N ARG A 7 -5.09 16.10 -6.69
CA ARG A 7 -4.55 14.93 -7.39
C ARG A 7 -3.29 14.40 -6.72
N SER A 8 -2.38 15.29 -6.33
CA SER A 8 -1.13 14.91 -5.66
C SER A 8 -1.40 14.22 -4.32
N LYS A 9 -2.31 14.76 -3.51
CA LYS A 9 -2.70 14.16 -2.23
C LYS A 9 -3.40 12.80 -2.39
N MET A 10 -4.25 12.66 -3.42
CA MET A 10 -4.89 11.37 -3.70
C MET A 10 -3.89 10.30 -4.12
N GLU A 11 -2.91 10.65 -4.97
CA GLU A 11 -1.87 9.70 -5.39
C GLU A 11 -0.94 9.34 -4.22
N GLU A 12 -0.58 10.31 -3.38
CA GLU A 12 0.18 10.05 -2.14
C GLU A 12 -0.56 9.05 -1.24
N TRP A 13 -1.85 9.26 -1.01
CA TRP A 13 -2.69 8.35 -0.23
C TRP A 13 -2.79 6.97 -0.87
N ARG A 14 -2.93 6.90 -2.20
CA ARG A 14 -2.99 5.64 -2.94
C ARG A 14 -1.70 4.84 -2.74
N ARG A 15 -0.54 5.49 -2.81
CA ARG A 15 0.77 4.84 -2.60
C ARG A 15 0.95 4.42 -1.15
N ASP A 16 0.68 5.30 -0.20
CA ASP A 16 0.83 5.00 1.23
C ASP A 16 0.01 3.77 1.64
N TYR A 17 -1.26 3.71 1.22
CA TYR A 17 -2.14 2.59 1.55
C TYR A 17 -1.72 1.27 0.89
N ASN A 18 -1.29 1.31 -0.37
CA ASN A 18 -1.01 0.11 -1.15
C ASN A 18 0.43 -0.40 -1.01
N GLU A 19 1.39 0.49 -0.76
CA GLU A 19 2.83 0.16 -0.80
C GLU A 19 3.47 0.18 0.59
N VAL A 20 2.94 0.97 1.53
CA VAL A 20 3.59 1.21 2.84
C VAL A 20 2.81 0.60 3.99
N ARG A 21 1.48 0.77 4.03
CA ARG A 21 0.69 0.36 5.20
C ARG A 21 0.50 -1.14 5.29
N PRO A 22 0.94 -1.78 6.38
CA PRO A 22 0.64 -3.19 6.61
C PRO A 22 -0.81 -3.39 7.03
N HIS A 23 -1.45 -4.44 6.52
CA HIS A 23 -2.81 -4.82 6.92
C HIS A 23 -2.82 -6.22 7.53
N SER A 24 -3.41 -6.33 8.72
CA SER A 24 -3.47 -7.60 9.47
C SER A 24 -4.22 -8.71 8.74
N ALA A 25 -5.22 -8.35 7.92
CA ALA A 25 -5.97 -9.28 7.08
C ALA A 25 -5.11 -10.05 6.06
N ILE A 26 -3.92 -9.54 5.74
CA ILE A 26 -2.99 -10.12 4.74
C ILE A 26 -1.62 -10.43 5.35
N GLY A 27 -1.60 -10.77 6.63
CA GLY A 27 -0.37 -11.15 7.33
C GLY A 27 0.50 -9.96 7.76
N ASN A 28 -0.12 -8.79 7.98
CA ASN A 28 0.57 -7.56 8.37
C ASN A 28 1.57 -7.06 7.31
N ASN A 29 1.23 -7.25 6.03
CA ASN A 29 2.01 -6.79 4.89
C ASN A 29 1.25 -5.70 4.11
N PRO A 30 1.94 -4.88 3.30
CA PRO A 30 1.28 -3.95 2.39
C PRO A 30 0.55 -4.68 1.25
N PRO A 31 -0.56 -4.14 0.72
CA PRO A 31 -1.36 -4.79 -0.32
C PRO A 31 -0.59 -5.12 -1.60
N ILE A 32 0.42 -4.32 -1.97
CA ILE A 32 1.25 -4.56 -3.16
C ILE A 32 1.98 -5.91 -3.12
N THR A 33 2.27 -6.44 -1.93
CA THR A 33 2.92 -7.74 -1.76
C THR A 33 2.08 -8.90 -2.31
N LEU A 34 0.76 -8.74 -2.38
CA LEU A 34 -0.15 -9.72 -2.98
C LEU A 34 -0.16 -9.65 -4.51
N MET A 35 -0.02 -8.46 -5.08
CA MET A 35 -0.03 -8.26 -6.54
C MET A 35 1.23 -8.76 -7.21
N ASN A 36 2.37 -8.70 -6.51
CA ASN A 36 3.65 -9.13 -7.05
C ASN A 36 3.84 -10.65 -7.06
N GLY A 37 2.95 -11.41 -6.42
CA GLY A 37 2.96 -12.87 -6.42
C GLY A 37 4.23 -13.42 -5.77
N SER A 38 4.09 -14.03 -4.59
CA SER A 38 5.14 -14.80 -3.91
C SER A 38 6.36 -14.02 -3.41
N GLU A 39 6.20 -13.25 -2.32
CA GLU A 39 7.23 -12.99 -1.30
C GLU A 39 6.52 -12.10 -0.25
N MET A 40 6.17 -12.52 0.96
CA MET A 40 6.92 -13.31 1.92
C MET A 40 5.95 -13.98 2.90
N GLN A 41 5.88 -15.31 2.86
CA GLN A 41 5.61 -16.08 4.08
C GLN A 41 6.95 -16.15 4.81
N GLN A 42 7.20 -15.23 5.72
CA GLN A 42 8.26 -15.41 6.71
C GLN A 42 7.67 -15.21 8.10
N THR A 43 7.30 -16.34 8.69
CA THR A 43 7.22 -16.56 10.14
C THR A 43 7.92 -17.89 10.43
N PRO A 44 8.49 -18.10 11.63
CA PRO A 44 8.41 -17.26 12.83
C PRO A 44 9.57 -16.27 13.01
#